data_AF-A0A914Y4D7-F1
#
_entry.id   AF-A0A914Y4D7-F1
#
_cell.length_a   1.000
_cell.length_b   1.000
_cell.length_c   1.000
_cell.angle_alpha   90.00
_cell.angle_beta   90.00
_cell.angle_gamma   90.00
#
_symmetry.space_group_name_H-M   'P 1'
#
loop_
_entity.id
_entity.type
_entity.pdbx_description
1 polymer ?
#
loop_
_entity_poly.entity_id
_entity_poly.type
_entity_poly.pdbx_seq_one_letter_code
_entity_poly.pdbx_strand_id
1 'polypeptide(L)'
;MFDDEADFAHRLIPIIDDASEKSIIFSPSSILNGLAMFYVGCDGETATEIQQIIGKEFNKNAKENVKVKFANKVYISDICELLPTFCQTIDQKFNGGFQQLDFNNNVAAVLEINNFVKTETNGLIPNMVAENDINKDTAVILVNAVYFKAPWNLLFRNFDMIEFTASNSEKRMIKMMSRKAPETLCWNYLENEKWTSLGIPYENYKAWIYFVLQIKIIL
;
A
#
# COMPACT_ATOMS: atom_id res chain seq x y z
N MET A 1 15.54 6.07 10.95
CA MET A 1 14.77 4.83 10.65
C MET A 1 13.43 5.13 9.96
N PHE A 2 12.87 6.35 10.05
CA PHE A 2 11.69 6.75 9.27
C PHE A 2 12.02 7.41 7.92
N ASP A 3 13.29 7.70 7.62
CA ASP A 3 13.66 8.58 6.51
C ASP A 3 13.43 7.95 5.13
N ASP A 4 13.97 6.76 4.85
CA ASP A 4 13.92 6.19 3.49
C ASP A 4 12.48 5.90 2.99
N GLU A 5 11.58 5.38 3.85
CA GLU A 5 10.20 5.10 3.46
C GLU A 5 9.36 6.38 3.30
N ALA A 6 9.50 7.33 4.22
CA ALA A 6 8.79 8.60 4.15
C ALA A 6 9.26 9.41 2.93
N ASP A 7 10.57 9.45 2.69
CA ASP A 7 11.15 10.11 1.52
C ASP A 7 10.70 9.45 0.22
N PHE A 8 10.63 8.11 0.17
CA PHE A 8 10.06 7.41 -0.98
C PHE A 8 8.58 7.78 -1.19
N ALA A 9 7.77 7.78 -0.12
CA ALA A 9 6.37 8.19 -0.20
C ALA A 9 6.22 9.62 -0.74
N HIS A 10 7.01 10.56 -0.23
CA HIS A 10 7.01 11.95 -0.67
C HIS A 10 7.38 12.11 -2.14
N ARG A 11 8.36 11.35 -2.64
CA ARG A 11 8.73 11.34 -4.06
C ARG A 11 7.68 10.69 -4.96
N LEU A 12 6.91 9.73 -4.44
CA LEU A 12 5.91 9.00 -5.22
C LEU A 12 4.60 9.80 -5.40
N ILE A 13 4.18 10.58 -4.40
CA ILE A 13 2.95 11.41 -4.45
C ILE A 13 2.80 12.19 -5.77
N PRO A 14 3.77 13.01 -6.23
CA PRO A 14 3.62 13.78 -7.46
C PRO A 14 3.56 12.94 -8.74
N ILE A 15 3.92 11.65 -8.68
CA ILE A 15 3.88 10.72 -9.82
C ILE A 15 2.48 10.09 -9.95
N ILE A 16 1.86 9.76 -8.82
CA ILE A 16 0.56 9.09 -8.78
C ILE A 16 -0.62 10.05 -8.73
N ASP A 17 -0.38 11.30 -8.33
CA ASP A 17 -1.37 12.37 -8.39
C ASP A 17 -1.50 12.89 -9.82
N ASP A 18 -2.42 12.28 -10.57
CA ASP A 18 -2.74 12.61 -11.95
C ASP A 18 -3.65 13.85 -12.09
N ALA A 19 -3.83 14.61 -10.99
CA ALA A 19 -4.72 15.77 -10.89
C ALA A 19 -6.20 15.45 -11.24
N SER A 20 -6.62 14.18 -11.23
CA SER A 20 -7.99 13.78 -11.60
C SER A 20 -9.04 14.01 -10.50
N GLU A 21 -8.73 14.79 -9.46
CA GLU A 21 -9.53 15.03 -8.25
C GLU A 21 -9.95 13.75 -7.49
N LYS A 22 -9.38 12.59 -7.84
CA LYS A 22 -9.68 11.30 -7.21
C LYS A 22 -8.94 11.15 -5.90
N SER A 23 -9.56 10.43 -4.97
CA SER A 23 -8.88 10.00 -3.74
C SER A 23 -7.84 8.93 -4.08
N ILE A 24 -6.61 9.15 -3.63
CA ILE A 24 -5.48 8.25 -3.85
C ILE A 24 -5.15 7.55 -2.54
N ILE A 25 -4.89 6.24 -2.63
CA ILE A 25 -4.37 5.43 -1.53
C ILE A 25 -3.27 4.54 -2.07
N PHE A 26 -2.16 4.48 -1.34
CA PHE A 26 -1.02 3.63 -1.68
C PHE A 26 -0.26 3.26 -0.40
N SER A 27 0.57 2.23 -0.47
CA SER A 27 1.43 1.80 0.63
C SER A 27 2.90 1.85 0.21
N PRO A 28 3.67 2.85 0.68
CA PRO A 28 5.11 2.95 0.44
C PRO A 28 5.85 1.67 0.81
N SER A 29 5.67 1.19 2.05
CA SER A 29 6.17 -0.12 2.54
C SER A 29 5.91 -1.26 1.57
N SER A 30 4.66 -1.42 1.11
CA SER A 30 4.28 -2.54 0.26
C SER A 30 5.03 -2.49 -1.08
N ILE A 31 5.10 -1.30 -1.70
CA ILE A 31 5.77 -1.08 -2.99
C ILE A 31 7.27 -1.34 -2.85
N LEU A 32 7.91 -0.77 -1.83
CA LEU A 32 9.33 -0.99 -1.55
C LEU A 32 9.63 -2.48 -1.32
N ASN A 33 8.75 -3.20 -0.62
CA ASN A 33 8.89 -4.64 -0.42
C ASN A 33 8.78 -5.43 -1.73
N GLY A 34 7.85 -5.05 -2.62
CA GLY A 34 7.75 -5.64 -3.96
C GLY A 34 8.99 -5.37 -4.82
N LEU A 35 9.53 -4.14 -4.78
CA LEU A 35 10.76 -3.77 -5.46
C LEU A 35 11.98 -4.51 -4.89
N ALA A 36 12.02 -4.76 -3.58
CA ALA A 36 13.08 -5.53 -2.95
C ALA A 36 13.05 -7.01 -3.38
N MET A 37 11.87 -7.59 -3.59
CA MET A 37 11.74 -8.93 -4.18
C MET A 37 12.27 -8.95 -5.61
N PHE A 38 11.88 -7.95 -6.41
CA PHE A 38 12.35 -7.83 -7.79
C PHE A 38 13.88 -7.64 -7.86
N TYR A 39 14.44 -6.81 -6.97
CA TYR A 39 15.88 -6.56 -6.84
C TYR A 39 16.73 -7.83 -6.69
N VAL A 40 16.23 -8.86 -6.01
CA VAL A 40 16.96 -10.14 -5.84
C VAL A 40 17.28 -10.81 -7.17
N GLY A 41 16.45 -10.60 -8.20
CA GLY A 41 16.66 -11.12 -9.55
C GLY A 41 17.42 -10.18 -10.48
N CYS A 42 17.80 -8.99 -10.02
CA CYS A 42 18.47 -7.99 -10.84
C CYS A 42 19.99 -8.04 -10.68
N ASP A 43 20.72 -7.66 -11.72
CA ASP A 43 22.17 -7.46 -11.70
C ASP A 43 22.54 -6.16 -12.43
N GLY A 44 23.80 -5.73 -12.33
CA GLY A 44 24.37 -4.60 -13.06
C GLY A 44 23.66 -3.26 -12.77
N GLU A 45 23.35 -2.53 -13.83
CA GLU A 45 22.74 -1.19 -13.76
C GLU A 45 21.32 -1.26 -13.17
N THR A 46 20.51 -2.24 -13.58
CA THR A 46 19.14 -2.43 -13.06
C THR A 46 19.14 -2.65 -11.55
N ALA A 47 20.04 -3.50 -11.04
CA ALA A 47 20.19 -3.68 -9.60
C ALA A 47 20.59 -2.36 -8.91
N THR A 48 21.52 -1.62 -9.50
CA THR A 48 22.00 -0.34 -8.94
C THR A 48 20.87 0.69 -8.84
N GLU A 49 20.06 0.85 -9.89
CA GLU A 49 18.92 1.77 -9.90
C GLU A 49 17.86 1.40 -8.87
N ILE A 50 17.48 0.12 -8.79
CA ILE A 50 16.48 -0.33 -7.81
C ILE A 50 17.01 -0.15 -6.38
N GLN A 51 18.30 -0.44 -6.14
CA GLN A 51 18.92 -0.26 -4.83
C GLN A 51 18.89 1.20 -4.35
N GLN A 52 19.01 2.17 -5.26
CA GLN A 52 18.87 3.59 -4.94
C GLN A 52 17.44 3.96 -4.53
N ILE A 53 16.43 3.25 -5.04
CA ILE A 53 15.03 3.46 -4.68
C ILE A 53 14.71 2.83 -3.33
N ILE A 54 15.07 1.56 -3.13
CA ILE A 54 14.72 0.83 -1.90
C ILE A 54 15.53 1.26 -0.68
N GLY A 55 16.67 1.92 -0.89
CA GLY A 55 17.56 2.36 0.16
C GLY A 55 18.46 1.24 0.69
N LYS A 56 19.55 1.63 1.38
CA LYS A 56 20.59 0.68 1.84
C LYS A 56 20.13 -0.19 3.01
N GLU A 57 19.11 0.25 3.76
CA GLU A 57 18.69 -0.38 5.03
C GLU A 57 17.44 -1.28 4.92
N PHE A 58 16.83 -1.43 3.75
CA PHE A 58 15.59 -2.20 3.56
C PHE A 58 15.69 -3.69 3.98
N ASN A 59 16.90 -4.20 4.23
CA ASN A 59 17.16 -5.55 4.75
C ASN A 59 16.86 -5.74 6.26
N LYS A 60 16.30 -4.76 7.00
CA LYS A 60 16.05 -4.91 8.45
C LYS A 60 14.58 -4.82 8.82
N ASN A 61 13.94 -6.00 8.84
CA ASN A 61 12.78 -6.34 9.67
C ASN A 61 11.51 -5.50 9.45
N ALA A 62 10.67 -5.92 8.50
CA ALA A 62 9.26 -5.54 8.50
C ALA A 62 8.61 -6.00 9.82
N LYS A 63 8.24 -5.06 10.69
CA LYS A 63 7.68 -5.34 12.01
C LYS A 63 6.28 -5.96 11.88
N GLU A 64 6.15 -7.22 12.30
CA GLU A 64 4.92 -8.05 12.28
C GLU A 64 3.78 -7.58 13.21
N ASN A 65 3.87 -6.40 13.85
CA ASN A 65 3.01 -6.08 14.98
C ASN A 65 1.72 -5.30 14.66
N VAL A 66 1.40 -5.08 13.39
CA VAL A 66 0.10 -4.54 12.94
C VAL A 66 -0.46 -5.52 11.90
N LYS A 67 -1.77 -5.84 11.97
CA LYS A 67 -2.45 -6.63 10.92
C LYS A 67 -2.61 -5.81 9.63
N VAL A 68 -1.49 -5.42 9.02
CA VAL A 68 -1.42 -4.98 7.63
C VAL A 68 -1.09 -6.24 6.85
N LYS A 69 -2.00 -6.68 5.98
CA LYS A 69 -1.68 -7.74 5.02
C LYS A 69 -1.07 -7.08 3.80
N PHE A 70 0.21 -7.33 3.58
CA PHE A 70 0.89 -7.03 2.34
C PHE A 70 0.81 -8.27 1.44
N ALA A 71 0.09 -8.14 0.34
CA ALA A 71 -0.03 -9.19 -0.66
C ALA A 71 0.95 -8.88 -1.79
N ASN A 72 2.21 -9.29 -1.59
CA ASN A 72 3.25 -9.16 -2.61
C ASN A 72 3.54 -10.52 -3.22
N LYS A 73 3.51 -10.59 -4.55
CA LYS A 73 3.90 -11.79 -5.27
C LYS A 73 4.51 -11.45 -6.62
N VAL A 74 5.61 -12.11 -6.95
CA VAL A 74 6.26 -12.01 -8.25
C VAL A 74 5.86 -13.24 -9.07
N TYR A 75 5.13 -13.02 -10.15
CA TYR A 75 4.86 -14.07 -11.13
C TYR A 75 5.89 -13.98 -12.24
N ILE A 76 6.53 -15.10 -12.55
CA ILE A 76 7.58 -15.17 -13.58
C ILE A 76 7.11 -16.15 -14.66
N SER A 77 7.42 -15.87 -15.91
CA SER A 77 7.12 -16.80 -16.99
C SER A 77 7.77 -18.16 -16.74
N ASP A 78 7.04 -19.23 -16.97
CA ASP A 78 7.53 -20.61 -16.79
C ASP A 78 8.61 -21.00 -17.82
N ILE A 79 8.73 -20.25 -18.92
CA ILE A 79 9.81 -20.39 -19.89
C ILE A 79 11.15 -19.85 -19.39
N CYS A 80 11.17 -19.07 -18.30
CA CYS A 80 12.40 -18.55 -17.73
C CYS A 80 13.06 -19.60 -16.83
N GLU A 81 14.34 -19.89 -17.07
CA GLU A 81 15.14 -20.69 -16.14
C GLU A 81 15.55 -19.85 -14.93
N LEU A 82 15.13 -20.28 -13.74
CA LEU A 82 15.43 -19.58 -12.49
C LEU A 82 16.70 -20.13 -11.84
N LEU A 83 17.56 -19.23 -11.38
CA LEU A 83 18.75 -19.60 -10.62
C LEU A 83 18.35 -20.16 -9.25
N PRO A 84 18.93 -21.29 -8.79
CA PRO A 84 18.63 -21.83 -7.46
C PRO A 84 18.87 -20.83 -6.32
N THR A 85 19.87 -19.96 -6.48
CA THR A 85 20.21 -18.91 -5.51
C THR A 85 19.13 -17.83 -5.42
N PHE A 86 18.47 -17.51 -6.53
CA PHE A 86 17.33 -16.60 -6.55
C PHE A 86 16.16 -17.21 -5.77
N CYS A 87 15.77 -18.44 -6.10
CA CYS A 87 14.66 -19.14 -5.43
C CYS A 87 14.90 -19.23 -3.92
N GLN A 88 16.10 -19.65 -3.51
CA GLN A 88 16.48 -19.75 -2.10
C GLN A 88 16.38 -18.40 -1.38
N THR A 89 16.82 -17.31 -2.02
CA THR A 89 16.79 -15.97 -1.40
C THR A 89 15.35 -15.48 -1.23
N ILE A 90 14.47 -15.71 -2.22
CA ILE A 90 13.07 -15.31 -2.12
C ILE A 90 12.34 -16.12 -1.04
N ASP A 91 12.58 -17.43 -0.97
CA ASP A 91 11.98 -18.28 0.06
C ASP A 91 12.38 -17.85 1.48
N GLN A 92 13.66 -17.53 1.67
CA GLN A 92 14.20 -17.14 2.99
C GLN A 92 13.80 -15.74 3.43
N LYS A 93 13.76 -14.77 2.50
CA LYS A 93 13.54 -13.35 2.84
C LYS A 93 12.08 -12.91 2.70
N PHE A 94 11.31 -13.57 1.84
CA PHE A 94 9.97 -13.15 1.46
C PHE A 94 8.95 -14.29 1.54
N ASN A 95 9.27 -15.38 2.25
CA ASN A 95 8.40 -16.54 2.50
C ASN A 95 7.78 -17.13 1.22
N GLY A 96 8.58 -17.27 0.16
CA GLY A 96 8.13 -17.90 -1.10
C GLY A 96 7.22 -17.00 -1.92
N GLY A 97 7.42 -15.68 -1.86
CA GLY A 97 6.64 -14.68 -2.59
C GLY A 97 6.79 -14.70 -4.12
N PHE A 98 7.16 -15.82 -4.75
CA PHE A 98 7.16 -15.95 -6.21
C PHE A 98 6.43 -17.20 -6.69
N GLN A 99 6.02 -17.20 -7.96
CA GLN A 99 5.47 -18.37 -8.64
C GLN A 99 5.75 -18.29 -10.13
N GLN A 100 6.11 -19.42 -10.75
CA GLN A 100 6.15 -19.49 -12.20
C GLN A 100 4.75 -19.75 -12.78
N LEU A 101 4.41 -19.07 -13.87
CA LEU A 101 3.13 -19.20 -14.57
C LEU A 101 3.33 -19.26 -16.09
N ASP A 102 2.51 -20.08 -16.74
CA ASP A 102 2.38 -20.08 -18.20
C ASP A 102 1.56 -18.85 -18.64
N PHE A 103 2.26 -17.83 -19.14
CA PHE A 103 1.62 -16.63 -19.67
C PHE A 103 1.09 -16.80 -21.10
N ASN A 104 1.37 -17.92 -21.78
CA ASN A 104 0.70 -18.23 -23.05
C ASN A 104 -0.78 -18.59 -22.82
N ASN A 105 -1.10 -19.12 -21.64
CA ASN A 105 -2.47 -19.31 -21.19
C ASN A 105 -2.93 -18.11 -20.35
N ASN A 106 -3.16 -16.98 -21.02
CA ASN A 106 -3.52 -15.72 -20.37
C ASN A 106 -4.77 -15.84 -19.47
N VAL A 107 -5.78 -16.62 -19.87
CA VAL A 107 -7.00 -16.86 -19.06
C VAL A 107 -6.66 -17.51 -17.72
N ALA A 108 -5.82 -18.55 -17.73
CA ALA A 108 -5.41 -19.23 -16.50
C ALA A 108 -4.52 -18.32 -15.63
N ALA A 109 -3.59 -17.58 -16.24
CA ALA A 109 -2.71 -16.66 -15.52
C ALA A 109 -3.48 -15.51 -14.84
N VAL A 110 -4.43 -14.89 -15.56
CA VAL A 110 -5.31 -13.86 -15.00
C VAL A 110 -6.15 -14.40 -13.85
N LEU A 111 -6.72 -15.61 -14.01
CA LEU A 111 -7.51 -16.24 -12.96
C LEU A 111 -6.68 -16.48 -11.69
N GLU A 112 -5.45 -16.99 -11.84
CA GLU A 112 -4.54 -17.22 -10.71
C GLU A 112 -4.20 -15.93 -9.98
N ILE A 113 -3.76 -14.90 -10.73
CA ILE A 113 -3.36 -13.61 -10.15
C ILE A 113 -4.53 -12.96 -9.42
N ASN A 114 -5.71 -12.93 -10.04
CA ASN A 114 -6.91 -12.36 -9.44
C ASN A 114 -7.38 -13.16 -8.22
N ASN A 115 -7.29 -14.49 -8.24
CA ASN A 115 -7.64 -15.32 -7.08
C ASN A 115 -6.69 -15.09 -5.90
N PHE A 116 -5.39 -14.96 -6.15
CA PHE A 116 -4.41 -14.60 -5.13
C PHE A 116 -4.75 -13.24 -4.49
N VAL A 117 -4.92 -12.19 -5.31
CA VAL A 117 -5.24 -10.84 -4.82
C VAL A 117 -6.57 -10.82 -4.07
N LYS A 118 -7.59 -11.48 -4.60
CA LYS A 118 -8.90 -11.60 -3.97
C LYS A 118 -8.81 -12.27 -2.60
N THR A 119 -8.02 -13.34 -2.48
CA THR A 119 -7.83 -14.06 -1.22
C THR A 119 -7.14 -13.17 -0.18
N GLU A 120 -6.05 -12.51 -0.56
CA GLU A 120 -5.30 -11.67 0.37
C GLU A 120 -6.04 -10.40 0.79
N THR A 121 -6.94 -9.90 -0.06
CA THR A 121 -7.74 -8.70 0.19
C THR A 121 -9.13 -9.01 0.76
N ASN A 122 -9.40 -10.25 1.19
CA ASN A 122 -10.70 -10.71 1.68
C ASN A 122 -11.86 -10.41 0.71
N GLY A 123 -11.62 -10.53 -0.59
CA GLY A 123 -12.61 -10.36 -1.64
C GLY A 123 -12.79 -8.93 -2.15
N LEU A 124 -12.08 -7.95 -1.60
CA LEU A 124 -12.29 -6.53 -1.92
C LEU A 124 -11.67 -6.10 -3.24
N ILE A 125 -10.60 -6.77 -3.68
CA ILE A 125 -9.98 -6.54 -4.99
C ILE A 125 -10.10 -7.84 -5.80
N PRO A 126 -11.27 -8.08 -6.44
CA PRO A 126 -11.51 -9.34 -7.13
C PRO A 126 -10.90 -9.42 -8.53
N ASN A 127 -10.68 -8.29 -9.19
CA ASN A 127 -10.18 -8.21 -10.57
C ASN A 127 -9.10 -7.12 -10.63
N MET A 128 -7.85 -7.53 -10.41
CA MET A 128 -6.69 -6.63 -10.48
C MET A 128 -6.13 -6.53 -11.89
N VAL A 129 -6.11 -7.64 -12.64
CA VAL A 129 -5.62 -7.71 -14.02
C VAL A 129 -6.72 -8.25 -14.94
N ALA A 130 -6.70 -7.79 -16.20
CA ALA A 130 -7.54 -8.25 -17.29
C ALA A 130 -6.77 -9.16 -18.26
N GLU A 131 -7.49 -9.93 -19.08
CA GLU A 131 -6.91 -10.85 -20.08
C GLU A 131 -5.96 -10.18 -21.07
N ASN A 132 -6.17 -8.89 -21.36
CA ASN A 132 -5.34 -8.12 -22.27
C ASN A 132 -4.07 -7.55 -21.62
N ASP A 133 -3.94 -7.64 -20.29
CA ASP A 133 -2.74 -7.18 -19.57
C ASP A 133 -1.59 -8.21 -19.64
N ILE A 134 -1.91 -9.46 -20.00
CA ILE A 134 -0.97 -10.59 -20.03
C ILE A 134 -0.95 -11.17 -21.44
N ASN A 135 0.26 -11.34 -21.99
CA ASN A 135 0.46 -11.98 -23.28
C ASN A 135 1.73 -12.85 -23.26
N LYS A 136 1.99 -13.54 -24.37
CA LYS A 136 3.15 -14.44 -24.52
C LYS A 136 4.52 -13.78 -24.32
N ASP A 137 4.61 -12.46 -24.49
CA ASP A 137 5.85 -11.70 -24.32
C ASP A 137 6.00 -11.17 -22.88
N THR A 138 4.99 -11.40 -22.01
CA THR A 138 5.09 -11.10 -20.58
C THR A 138 6.14 -12.00 -19.93
N ALA A 139 7.18 -11.40 -19.34
CA ALA A 139 8.23 -12.14 -18.64
C ALA A 139 8.03 -12.19 -17.12
N VAL A 140 7.61 -11.07 -16.52
CA VAL A 140 7.45 -10.91 -15.07
C VAL A 140 6.27 -10.00 -14.78
N ILE A 141 5.49 -10.33 -13.75
CA ILE A 141 4.45 -9.49 -13.17
C ILE A 141 4.71 -9.37 -11.67
N LEU A 142 4.91 -8.14 -11.19
CA LEU A 142 4.93 -7.84 -9.76
C LEU A 142 3.53 -7.42 -9.30
N VAL A 143 2.92 -8.23 -8.44
CA VAL A 143 1.62 -7.96 -7.84
C VAL A 143 1.81 -7.38 -6.45
N ASN A 144 1.14 -6.26 -6.20
CA ASN A 144 1.11 -5.57 -4.92
C ASN A 144 -0.33 -5.23 -4.57
N ALA A 145 -0.86 -5.81 -3.50
CA ALA A 145 -2.15 -5.39 -2.96
C ALA A 145 -2.04 -5.18 -1.44
N VAL A 146 -2.66 -4.11 -0.97
CA VAL A 146 -2.69 -3.75 0.45
C VAL A 146 -4.13 -3.69 0.93
N TYR A 147 -4.38 -4.33 2.07
CA TYR A 147 -5.65 -4.25 2.76
C TYR A 147 -5.42 -3.84 4.21
N PHE A 148 -6.15 -2.81 4.64
CA PHE A 148 -6.12 -2.34 6.01
C PHE A 148 -7.53 -2.25 6.58
N LYS A 149 -7.75 -2.97 7.69
CA LYS A 149 -8.93 -2.83 8.53
C LYS A 149 -8.55 -3.16 9.96
N ALA A 150 -8.72 -2.19 10.86
CA ALA A 150 -8.44 -2.35 12.27
C ALA A 150 -9.54 -1.68 13.11
N PRO A 151 -9.89 -2.26 14.27
CA PRO A 151 -10.78 -1.60 15.22
C PRO A 151 -10.11 -0.37 15.82
N TRP A 152 -10.89 0.69 16.06
CA TRP A 152 -10.43 1.87 16.78
C TRP A 152 -10.13 1.52 18.25
N ASN A 153 -9.15 2.20 18.87
CA ASN A 153 -8.93 2.04 20.31
C ASN A 153 -10.16 2.48 21.12
N LEU A 154 -10.83 3.52 20.65
CA LEU A 154 -12.11 4.01 21.19
C LEU A 154 -13.12 4.06 20.05
N LEU A 155 -14.25 3.37 20.17
CA LEU A 155 -15.24 3.35 19.09
C LEU A 155 -15.96 4.70 18.94
N PHE A 156 -16.28 5.07 17.70
CA PHE A 156 -17.23 6.15 17.42
C PHE A 156 -18.66 5.65 17.71
N ARG A 157 -19.48 6.50 18.32
CA ARG A 157 -20.86 6.13 18.72
C ARG A 157 -21.93 6.83 17.90
N ASN A 158 -21.62 7.99 17.33
CA ASN A 158 -22.55 8.78 16.55
C ASN A 158 -22.15 8.76 15.08
N PHE A 159 -23.17 8.72 14.21
CA PHE A 159 -23.01 8.57 12.77
C PHE A 159 -24.05 9.40 12.02
N ASP A 160 -23.97 10.71 12.19
CA ASP A 160 -24.96 11.65 11.68
C ASP A 160 -24.73 11.95 10.19
N MET A 161 -25.81 12.23 9.46
CA MET A 161 -25.72 12.69 8.08
C MET A 161 -25.40 14.19 8.09
N ILE A 162 -24.24 14.58 7.57
CA ILE A 162 -23.77 15.97 7.52
C ILE A 162 -23.35 16.31 6.10
N GLU A 163 -23.57 17.56 5.69
CA GLU A 163 -23.08 18.09 4.41
C GLU A 163 -21.55 18.19 4.43
N PHE A 164 -20.90 17.63 3.41
CA PHE A 164 -19.47 17.75 3.14
C PHE A 164 -19.24 18.47 1.82
N THR A 165 -18.37 19.47 1.83
CA THR A 165 -17.96 20.22 0.65
C THR A 165 -16.62 19.67 0.14
N ALA A 166 -16.62 19.10 -1.07
CA ALA A 166 -15.41 18.59 -1.72
C ALA A 166 -14.52 19.72 -2.28
N SER A 167 -13.33 19.37 -2.75
CA SER A 167 -12.35 20.32 -3.32
C SER A 167 -12.92 21.07 -4.53
N ASN A 168 -13.72 20.40 -5.35
CA ASN A 168 -14.43 20.95 -6.49
C ASN A 168 -15.70 21.75 -6.13
N SER A 169 -15.90 22.05 -4.83
CA SER A 169 -17.09 22.73 -4.27
C SER A 169 -18.40 21.94 -4.36
N GLU A 170 -18.39 20.70 -4.82
CA GLU A 170 -19.55 19.83 -4.77
C GLU A 170 -19.93 19.53 -3.32
N LYS A 171 -21.23 19.61 -3.03
CA LYS A 171 -21.80 19.30 -1.72
C LYS A 171 -22.44 17.93 -1.75
N ARG A 172 -22.08 17.10 -0.77
CA ARG A 172 -22.64 15.74 -0.62
C ARG A 172 -22.94 15.44 0.85
N MET A 173 -24.04 14.74 1.09
CA MET A 173 -24.37 14.26 2.43
C MET A 173 -23.53 13.01 2.75
N ILE A 174 -22.76 13.06 3.83
CA ILE A 174 -21.92 11.94 4.29
C ILE A 174 -22.31 11.50 5.71
N LYS A 175 -22.10 10.23 5.99
CA LYS A 175 -22.25 9.67 7.35
C LYS A 175 -21.01 10.02 8.16
N MET A 176 -21.06 11.12 8.90
CA MET A 176 -19.95 11.62 9.70
C MET A 176 -19.84 10.86 11.02
N MET A 177 -18.65 10.32 11.30
CA MET A 177 -18.38 9.70 12.60
C MET A 177 -18.04 10.77 13.64
N SER A 178 -18.68 10.72 14.81
CA SER A 178 -18.33 11.64 15.91
C SER A 178 -18.31 10.96 17.28
N ARG A 179 -17.48 11.52 18.17
CA ARG A 179 -17.40 11.14 19.58
C ARG A 179 -16.86 12.32 20.40
N LYS A 180 -17.23 12.37 21.68
CA LYS A 180 -16.51 13.18 22.66
C LYS A 180 -15.32 12.38 23.18
N ALA A 181 -14.15 13.00 23.13
CA ALA A 181 -12.93 12.46 23.68
C ALA A 181 -12.95 12.52 25.22
N PRO A 182 -12.43 11.50 25.94
CA PRO A 182 -12.15 11.64 27.37
C PRO A 182 -11.06 12.70 27.59
N GLU A 183 -11.23 13.56 28.59
CA GLU A 183 -10.24 14.60 28.96
C GLU A 183 -8.89 13.99 29.40
N THR A 184 -8.89 12.73 29.82
CA THR A 184 -7.70 12.01 30.31
C THR A 184 -6.83 11.43 29.19
N LEU A 185 -7.23 11.51 27.91
CA LEU A 185 -6.45 10.99 26.80
C LEU A 185 -5.58 12.09 26.20
N CYS A 186 -4.26 11.87 26.18
CA CYS A 186 -3.35 12.70 25.40
C CYS A 186 -3.57 12.43 23.91
N TRP A 187 -4.08 13.42 23.19
CA TRP A 187 -4.28 13.35 21.74
C TRP A 187 -3.02 13.79 21.01
N ASN A 188 -2.69 13.10 19.92
CA ASN A 188 -1.67 13.56 18.97
C ASN A 188 -2.28 14.65 18.08
N TYR A 189 -2.60 15.80 18.70
CA TYR A 189 -3.12 16.98 18.04
C TYR A 189 -1.98 17.97 17.81
N LEU A 190 -1.87 18.47 16.57
CA LEU A 190 -0.92 19.53 16.22
C LEU A 190 -1.63 20.54 15.32
N GLU A 191 -1.33 21.81 15.48
CA GLU A 191 -1.91 22.89 14.68
C GLU A 191 -0.86 23.97 14.44
N ASN A 192 -0.87 24.54 13.24
CA ASN A 192 -0.17 25.77 12.90
C ASN A 192 -1.04 26.61 11.96
N GLU A 193 -0.50 27.74 11.48
CA GLU A 193 -1.24 28.69 10.61
C GLU A 193 -1.76 28.10 9.29
N LYS A 194 -1.24 26.94 8.85
CA LYS A 194 -1.56 26.33 7.54
C LYS A 194 -2.40 25.07 7.66
N TRP A 195 -2.28 24.31 8.74
CA TRP A 195 -2.95 23.03 8.88
C TRP A 195 -3.17 22.62 10.34
N THR A 196 -4.14 21.74 10.51
CA THR A 196 -4.43 21.02 11.75
C THR A 196 -4.26 19.53 11.50
N SER A 197 -3.72 18.80 12.48
CA SER A 197 -3.63 17.35 12.42
C SER A 197 -4.16 16.70 13.69
N LEU A 198 -4.76 15.52 13.53
CA LEU A 198 -5.22 14.68 14.62
C LEU A 198 -4.83 13.22 14.36
N GLY A 199 -4.01 12.67 15.25
CA GLY A 199 -3.73 11.24 15.32
C GLY A 199 -4.81 10.51 16.11
N ILE A 200 -5.41 9.48 15.51
CA ILE A 200 -6.36 8.58 16.15
C ILE A 200 -5.78 7.17 16.23
N PRO A 201 -5.67 6.58 17.43
CA PRO A 201 -5.11 5.25 17.60
C PRO A 201 -6.13 4.15 17.24
N TYR A 202 -5.62 3.10 16.60
CA TYR A 202 -6.27 1.79 16.54
C TYR A 202 -6.05 1.02 17.85
N GLU A 203 -6.78 -0.07 18.03
CA GLU A 203 -6.78 -0.91 19.22
C GLU A 203 -5.35 -1.24 19.74
N ASN A 204 -5.18 -1.15 21.05
CA ASN A 204 -3.90 -1.38 21.76
C ASN A 204 -2.76 -0.42 21.34
N TYR A 205 -3.08 0.71 20.70
CA TYR A 205 -2.10 1.73 20.26
C TYR A 205 -1.02 1.20 19.30
N LYS A 206 -1.27 0.06 18.64
CA LYS A 206 -0.32 -0.58 17.73
C LYS A 206 -0.12 0.18 16.42
N ALA A 207 -1.14 0.94 16.01
CA ALA A 207 -1.13 1.77 14.82
C ALA A 207 -1.96 3.03 15.04
N TRP A 208 -1.68 4.06 14.24
CA TRP A 208 -2.37 5.35 14.27
C TRP A 208 -2.74 5.75 12.85
N ILE A 209 -3.89 6.39 12.68
CA ILE A 209 -4.18 7.19 11.48
C ILE A 209 -4.02 8.66 11.83
N TYR A 210 -3.41 9.43 10.93
CA TYR A 210 -3.32 10.87 11.07
C TYR A 210 -4.21 11.52 10.01
N PHE A 211 -5.15 12.35 10.46
CA PHE A 211 -5.89 13.24 9.59
C PHE A 211 -5.17 14.58 9.58
N VAL A 212 -4.82 15.09 8.40
CA VAL A 212 -4.22 16.42 8.23
C VAL A 212 -5.18 17.24 7.37
N LEU A 213 -5.64 18.38 7.89
CA LEU A 213 -6.59 19.28 7.26
C LEU A 213 -5.95 20.64 7.07
N GLN A 214 -6.00 21.18 5.86
CA GLN A 214 -5.56 22.55 5.60
C GLN A 214 -6.54 23.54 6.23
N ILE A 215 -6.00 24.55 6.92
CA ILE A 215 -6.77 25.68 7.40
C ILE A 215 -6.95 26.62 6.22
N LYS A 216 -8.18 26.76 5.72
CA LYS A 216 -8.50 27.83 4.77
C LYS A 216 -8.39 29.16 5.51
N ILE A 217 -7.39 29.97 5.17
CA ILE A 217 -7.38 31.38 5.57
C ILE A 217 -8.53 32.02 4.79
N ILE A 218 -9.61 32.36 5.51
CA ILE A 218 -10.62 33.27 4.98
C ILE A 218 -9.96 34.66 5.01
N LEU A 219 -9.38 35.07 3.88
CA LEU A 219 -9.01 36.46 3.62
C LEU A 219 -10.21 37.20 3.03
#